data_AF-A0A949I4G1-F1
#
_entry.id   AF-A0A949I4G1-F1
#
_cell.length_a   1.000
_cell.length_b   1.000
_cell.length_c   1.000
_cell.angle_alpha   90.00
_cell.angle_beta   90.00
_cell.angle_gamma   90.00
#
_symmetry.space_group_name_H-M   'P 1'
#
loop_
_entity.id
_entity.type
_entity.pdbx_description
1 polymer ?
#
loop_
_entity_poly.entity_id
_entity_poly.type
_entity_poly.pdbx_seq_one_letter_code
_entity_poly.pdbx_strand_id
1 'polypeptide(L)'
;MLARTFYDCQQSLLGQGVILSFTGYVTEGVLFSLGEALKQKMMLDDADSNTAKRVFSVFVEQVQNMIRYSAMRQEGTGDPKIELSAGMITVGRSDGRFFVVCGNEVANSDVPQLQA
;
A
#
# COMPACT_ATOMS: atom_id res chain seq x y z
N MET A 1 -28.06 -2.09 -0.77
CA MET A 1 -27.23 -3.07 -0.02
C MET A 1 -25.74 -2.73 -0.17
N LEU A 2 -25.19 -2.65 -1.39
CA LEU A 2 -23.77 -2.29 -1.63
C LEU A 2 -23.32 -0.97 -1.00
N ALA A 3 -24.10 0.11 -1.14
CA ALA A 3 -23.73 1.42 -0.57
C ALA A 3 -23.52 1.38 0.96
N ARG A 4 -24.33 0.58 1.67
CA ARG A 4 -24.20 0.42 3.11
C ARG A 4 -22.92 -0.33 3.47
N THR A 5 -22.60 -1.42 2.76
CA THR A 5 -21.36 -2.17 2.96
C THR A 5 -20.12 -1.30 2.79
N PHE A 6 -20.06 -0.48 1.72
CA PHE A 6 -18.91 0.39 1.49
C PHE A 6 -18.85 1.57 2.47
N TYR A 7 -20.00 2.09 2.89
CA TYR A 7 -20.06 3.08 3.97
C TYR A 7 -19.52 2.50 5.29
N ASP A 8 -19.98 1.32 5.69
CA ASP A 8 -19.53 0.65 6.91
C ASP A 8 -18.03 0.32 6.85
N CYS A 9 -17.53 -0.12 5.70
CA CYS A 9 -16.10 -0.33 5.45
C CYS A 9 -15.31 0.98 5.60
N GLN A 10 -15.76 2.07 4.97
CA GLN A 10 -15.13 3.38 5.09
C GLN A 10 -15.09 3.85 6.55
N GLN A 11 -16.20 3.73 7.29
CA GLN A 11 -16.25 4.11 8.71
C GLN A 11 -15.27 3.27 9.54
N SER A 12 -15.16 1.97 9.27
CA SER A 12 -14.19 1.10 9.95
C SER A 12 -12.75 1.53 9.68
N LEU A 13 -12.40 1.83 8.43
CA LEU A 13 -11.05 2.29 8.05
C LEU A 13 -10.73 3.63 8.72
N LEU A 14 -11.66 4.58 8.69
CA LEU A 14 -11.50 5.88 9.36
C LEU A 14 -11.35 5.72 10.87
N GLY A 15 -12.14 4.84 11.49
CA GLY A 15 -12.05 4.54 12.93
C GLY A 15 -10.71 3.92 13.35
N GLN A 16 -10.02 3.23 12.44
CA GLN A 16 -8.67 2.69 12.62
C GLN A 16 -7.57 3.71 12.27
N GLY A 17 -7.92 4.95 11.95
CA GLY A 17 -6.97 5.99 11.57
C GLY A 17 -6.31 5.76 10.21
N VAL A 18 -6.93 4.97 9.33
CA VAL A 18 -6.44 4.75 7.96
C VAL A 18 -6.56 6.04 7.17
N ILE A 19 -5.46 6.43 6.56
CA ILE A 19 -5.32 7.61 5.69
C ILE A 19 -5.52 7.24 4.24
N LEU A 20 -4.91 6.13 3.83
CA LEU A 20 -4.89 5.65 2.46
C LEU A 20 -4.90 4.12 2.50
N SER A 21 -5.75 3.51 1.68
CA SER A 21 -5.74 2.07 1.45
C SER A 21 -5.97 1.79 -0.02
N PHE A 22 -5.13 0.94 -0.60
CA PHE A 22 -5.22 0.50 -1.97
C PHE A 22 -5.11 -1.02 -2.02
N THR A 23 -5.95 -1.66 -2.83
CA THR A 23 -5.89 -3.09 -3.12
C THR A 23 -6.06 -3.28 -4.63
N GLY A 24 -5.14 -4.02 -5.26
CA GLY A 24 -5.20 -4.31 -6.69
C GLY A 24 -3.82 -4.39 -7.34
N TYR A 25 -3.81 -4.32 -8.67
CA TYR A 25 -2.58 -4.30 -9.46
C TYR A 25 -1.86 -2.96 -9.34
N VAL A 26 -0.58 -3.01 -9.01
CA VAL A 26 0.27 -1.82 -8.91
C VAL A 26 1.04 -1.63 -10.20
N THR A 27 0.78 -0.52 -10.86
CA THR A 27 1.61 0.03 -11.93
C THR A 27 2.53 1.12 -11.36
N GLU A 28 3.56 1.50 -12.12
CA GLU A 28 4.38 2.66 -11.79
C GLU A 28 3.55 3.95 -11.63
N GLY A 29 2.54 4.16 -12.50
CA GLY A 29 1.64 5.30 -12.42
C GLY A 29 0.76 5.31 -11.18
N VAL A 30 0.29 4.13 -10.74
CA VAL A 30 -0.45 3.97 -9.47
C VAL A 30 0.47 4.28 -8.30
N LEU A 31 1.68 3.72 -8.27
CA LEU A 31 2.67 3.98 -7.22
C LEU A 31 2.96 5.48 -7.08
N PHE A 32 3.23 6.17 -8.20
CA PHE A 32 3.47 7.62 -8.19
C PHE A 32 2.28 8.38 -7.59
N SER A 33 1.07 8.04 -8.04
CA SER A 33 -0.17 8.71 -7.60
C SER A 33 -0.47 8.49 -6.11
N LEU A 34 -0.29 7.24 -5.63
CA LEU A 34 -0.44 6.91 -4.21
C LEU A 34 0.61 7.63 -3.35
N GLY A 35 1.84 7.74 -3.85
CA GLY A 35 2.92 8.44 -3.19
C GLY A 35 2.65 9.93 -3.02
N GLU A 36 2.16 10.60 -4.07
CA GLU A 36 1.79 12.02 -4.00
C GLU A 36 0.59 12.26 -3.07
N ALA A 37 -0.44 11.40 -3.14
CA ALA A 37 -1.58 11.47 -2.24
C ALA A 37 -1.17 11.32 -0.76
N LEU A 38 -0.26 10.39 -0.47
CA LEU A 38 0.28 10.19 0.86
C LEU A 38 1.04 11.42 1.36
N LYS A 39 1.96 11.96 0.57
CA LYS A 39 2.72 13.18 0.94
C LYS A 39 1.78 14.33 1.27
N GLN A 40 0.79 14.58 0.42
CA GLN A 40 -0.18 15.65 0.62
C GLN A 40 -0.95 15.45 1.93
N LYS A 41 -1.40 14.24 2.24
CA LYS A 41 -2.08 14.00 3.52
C LYS A 41 -1.16 14.23 4.72
N MET A 42 0.09 13.75 4.66
CA MET A 42 1.04 13.94 5.76
C MET A 42 1.32 15.42 6.03
N MET A 43 1.34 16.26 4.99
CA MET A 43 1.46 17.71 5.13
C MET A 43 0.22 18.34 5.79
N LEU A 44 -0.99 17.87 5.44
CA LEU A 44 -2.24 18.35 6.05
C LEU A 44 -2.39 17.94 7.51
N ASP A 45 -1.86 16.77 7.88
CA ASP A 45 -1.92 16.24 9.25
C ASP A 45 -0.78 16.76 10.15
N ASP A 46 -0.09 17.83 9.70
CA ASP A 46 1.02 18.52 10.36
C ASP A 46 2.11 17.56 10.85
N ALA A 47 2.39 16.52 10.05
CA ALA A 47 3.44 15.57 10.36
C ALA A 47 4.81 16.26 10.27
N ASP A 48 5.64 16.08 11.30
CA ASP A 48 7.03 16.53 11.25
C ASP A 48 7.73 16.02 9.98
N SER A 49 8.49 16.89 9.32
CA SER A 49 9.11 16.62 8.02
C SER A 49 10.00 15.38 8.02
N ASN A 50 10.67 15.05 9.13
CA ASN A 50 11.50 13.84 9.22
C ASN A 50 10.64 12.59 9.38
N THR A 51 9.49 12.70 10.04
CA THR A 51 8.50 11.61 10.13
C THR A 51 7.88 11.36 8.76
N ALA A 52 7.48 12.42 8.04
CA ALA A 52 6.94 12.32 6.70
C ALA A 52 7.89 11.61 5.72
N LYS A 53 9.17 12.00 5.71
CA LYS A 53 10.20 11.34 4.89
C LYS A 53 10.39 9.86 5.24
N ARG A 54 10.38 9.51 6.53
CA ARG A 54 10.52 8.12 6.99
C ARG A 54 9.34 7.25 6.56
N VAL A 55 8.12 7.72 6.76
CA VAL A 55 6.91 7.00 6.33
C VAL A 55 6.90 6.84 4.81
N PHE A 56 7.24 7.89 4.06
CA PHE A 56 7.32 7.81 2.60
C PHE A 56 8.38 6.81 2.13
N SER A 57 9.56 6.78 2.76
CA SER A 57 10.61 5.80 2.44
C SER A 57 10.14 4.37 2.69
N VAL A 58 9.49 4.11 3.83
CA VAL A 58 8.93 2.78 4.15
C VAL A 58 7.84 2.42 3.16
N PHE A 59 6.96 3.35 2.81
CA PHE A 59 5.93 3.15 1.80
C PHE A 59 6.53 2.72 0.45
N VAL A 60 7.53 3.43 -0.06
CA VAL A 60 8.17 3.09 -1.35
C VAL A 60 8.82 1.71 -1.29
N GLU A 61 9.61 1.44 -0.25
CA GLU A 61 10.28 0.15 -0.06
C GLU A 61 9.28 -1.01 -0.02
N GLN A 62 8.17 -0.84 0.72
CA GLN A 62 7.13 -1.85 0.85
C GLN A 62 6.39 -2.09 -0.47
N VAL A 63 6.12 -1.04 -1.27
CA VAL A 63 5.55 -1.22 -2.60
C VAL A 63 6.53 -1.91 -3.54
N GLN A 64 7.81 -1.55 -3.50
CA GLN A 64 8.83 -2.20 -4.33
C GLN A 64 8.97 -3.69 -3.98
N ASN A 65 8.94 -4.05 -2.69
CA ASN A 65 8.94 -5.44 -2.25
C ASN A 65 7.70 -6.19 -2.73
N MET A 66 6.52 -5.58 -2.63
CA MET A 66 5.28 -6.16 -3.17
C MET A 66 5.37 -6.37 -4.69
N ILE A 67 5.87 -5.38 -5.45
CA ILE A 67 6.02 -5.49 -6.91
C ILE A 67 6.96 -6.67 -7.25
N ARG A 68 8.07 -6.78 -6.52
CA ARG A 68 9.10 -7.79 -6.77
C ARG A 68 8.67 -9.22 -6.41
N TYR A 69 7.94 -9.39 -5.33
CA TYR A 69 7.71 -10.70 -4.72
C TYR A 69 6.27 -11.22 -4.83
N SER A 70 5.32 -10.42 -5.32
CA SER A 70 3.95 -10.92 -5.46
C SER A 70 3.87 -12.14 -6.38
N ALA A 71 3.29 -13.22 -5.87
CA ALA A 71 2.96 -14.40 -6.66
C ALA A 71 1.76 -14.12 -7.59
N MET A 72 0.90 -13.16 -7.20
CA MET A 72 -0.22 -12.70 -8.02
C MET A 72 0.28 -11.66 -9.02
N ARG A 73 0.77 -12.13 -10.16
CA ARG A 73 1.28 -11.30 -11.25
C ARG A 73 0.56 -11.56 -12.56
N GLN A 74 0.38 -10.52 -13.38
CA GLN A 74 -0.02 -10.64 -14.78
C GLN A 74 1.14 -10.20 -15.67
N GLU A 75 1.55 -11.09 -16.56
CA GLU A 75 2.44 -10.74 -17.67
C GLU A 75 1.59 -10.35 -18.88
N GLY A 76 1.72 -9.09 -19.31
CA GLY A 76 1.17 -8.65 -20.58
C GLY A 76 1.90 -9.33 -21.75
N THR A 77 1.18 -9.63 -22.83
CA THR A 77 1.75 -10.21 -24.06
C THR A 77 2.36 -9.17 -25.00
N GLY A 78 2.42 -7.89 -24.60
CA GLY A 78 2.92 -6.77 -25.41
C GLY A 78 4.43 -6.55 -25.27
N ASP A 79 4.98 -5.68 -26.13
CA ASP A 79 6.36 -5.19 -26.07
C ASP A 79 6.33 -3.66 -25.81
N PRO A 80 6.86 -3.18 -24.67
CA PRO A 80 7.50 -3.93 -23.59
C PRO A 80 6.48 -4.77 -22.79
N LYS A 81 6.95 -5.89 -22.25
CA LYS A 81 6.16 -6.72 -21.33
C LYS A 81 5.73 -5.87 -20.13
N ILE A 82 4.43 -5.72 -19.94
CA ILE A 82 3.87 -5.09 -18.74
C ILE A 82 3.80 -6.17 -17.67
N GLU A 83 4.58 -6.04 -16.61
CA GLU A 83 4.45 -6.87 -15.41
C GLU A 83 3.63 -6.12 -14.36
N LEU A 84 2.46 -6.68 -14.02
CA LEU A 84 1.59 -6.14 -12.98
C LEU A 84 1.60 -7.08 -11.80
N SER A 85 2.03 -6.58 -10.64
CA SER A 85 1.96 -7.30 -9.37
C SER A 85 0.77 -6.78 -8.55
N ALA A 86 -0.01 -7.69 -7.99
CA ALA A 86 -1.14 -7.35 -7.14
C ALA A 86 -0.80 -7.44 -5.66
N GLY A 87 -1.45 -6.60 -4.87
CA GLY A 87 -1.43 -6.69 -3.42
C GLY A 87 -2.25 -5.58 -2.78
N MET A 88 -1.95 -5.31 -1.51
CA MET A 88 -2.60 -4.30 -0.70
C MET A 88 -1.54 -3.44 -0.02
N ILE A 89 -1.80 -2.14 0.03
CA ILE A 89 -1.05 -1.20 0.86
C ILE A 89 -2.02 -0.32 1.64
N THR A 90 -1.77 -0.19 2.94
CA THR A 90 -2.54 0.65 3.85
C THR A 90 -1.57 1.51 4.66
N VAL A 91 -1.84 2.81 4.70
CA VAL A 91 -1.11 3.76 5.53
C VAL A 91 -2.10 4.44 6.45
N GLY A 92 -1.73 4.58 7.72
CA GLY A 92 -2.58 5.22 8.71
C GLY A 92 -1.81 5.70 9.92
N ARG A 93 -2.54 6.16 10.92
CA ARG A 93 -1.99 6.67 12.18
C ARG A 93 -2.79 6.13 13.36
N SER A 94 -2.10 5.51 14.32
CA SER A 94 -2.67 5.07 15.60
C SER A 94 -1.77 5.52 16.73
N ASP A 95 -2.36 6.00 17.83
CA ASP A 95 -1.64 6.40 19.05
C ASP A 95 -0.48 7.38 18.79
N GLY A 96 -0.71 8.33 17.88
CA GLY A 96 0.27 9.33 17.49
C GLY A 96 1.37 8.84 16.55
N ARG A 97 1.43 7.54 16.22
CA ARG A 97 2.43 6.92 15.34
C ARG A 97 1.84 6.55 13.99
N PHE A 98 2.62 6.72 12.94
CA PHE A 98 2.25 6.21 11.62
C PHE A 98 2.50 4.71 11.53
N PHE A 99 1.64 4.03 10.79
CA PHE A 99 1.84 2.64 10.39
C PHE A 99 1.72 2.52 8.87
N VAL A 100 2.47 1.57 8.32
CA VAL A 100 2.40 1.15 6.92
C VAL A 100 2.24 -0.37 6.95
N VAL A 101 1.18 -0.86 6.30
CA VAL A 101 0.89 -2.28 6.16
C VAL A 101 0.89 -2.60 4.67
N CYS A 102 1.67 -3.60 4.28
CA CYS A 102 1.64 -4.19 2.94
C CYS A 102 1.28 -5.67 3.03
N GLY A 103 0.59 -6.16 2.01
CA GLY A 103 0.28 -7.58 1.87
C GLY A 103 0.21 -7.98 0.40
N ASN A 104 0.82 -9.11 0.07
CA ASN A 104 0.76 -9.70 -1.26
C ASN A 104 0.77 -11.22 -1.15
N GLU A 105 0.29 -11.89 -2.19
CA GLU A 105 0.43 -13.34 -2.29
C GLU A 105 1.92 -13.68 -2.46
N VAL A 106 2.35 -14.76 -1.82
CA VAL A 106 3.71 -15.32 -1.93
C VAL A 106 3.62 -16.83 -2.11
N ALA A 107 4.66 -17.45 -2.66
CA ALA A 107 4.71 -18.90 -2.74
C ALA A 107 4.85 -19.50 -1.33
N ASN A 108 4.16 -20.61 -1.07
CA ASN A 108 4.26 -21.31 0.21
C ASN A 108 5.70 -21.74 0.56
N SER A 109 6.55 -21.94 -0.46
CA SER A 109 7.97 -22.23 -0.29
C SER A 109 8.75 -21.08 0.37
N ASP A 110 8.29 -19.85 0.21
CA ASP A 110 9.00 -18.65 0.64
C ASP A 110 8.60 -18.26 2.07
N VAL A 111 7.45 -18.72 2.55
CA VAL A 111 6.89 -18.40 3.88
C VAL A 111 7.86 -18.68 5.03
N PRO A 112 8.55 -19.84 5.11
CA PRO A 112 9.47 -20.11 6.22
C PRO A 112 10.62 -19.10 6.32
N GLN A 113 11.08 -18.54 5.20
CA GLN A 113 12.17 -17.56 5.17
C GLN A 113 11.70 -16.15 5.55
N LEU A 114 10.42 -15.84 5.32
CA LEU A 114 9.83 -14.53 5.64
C LEU A 114 9.37 -14.42 7.11
N GLN A 115 9.21 -15.54 7.81
CA GLN A 115 8.81 -15.60 9.21
C GLN A 115 9.99 -15.71 10.19
N ALA A 116 11.20 -15.97 9.69
CA ALA A 116 12.42 -16.13 10.48
C ALA A 116 13.01 -14.79 10.95
#